data_AF-A0A7S1E2K1-F1
#
_entry.id   AF-A0A7S1E2K1-F1
#
_cell.length_a   1.000
_cell.length_b   1.000
_cell.length_c   1.000
_cell.angle_alpha   90.00
_cell.angle_beta   90.00
_cell.angle_gamma   90.00
#
_symmetry.space_group_name_H-M   'P 1'
#
loop_
_entity.id
_entity.type
_entity.pdbx_description
1 polymer ?
#
loop_
_entity_poly.entity_id
_entity_poly.type
_entity_poly.pdbx_seq_one_letter_code
_entity_poly.pdbx_strand_id
1 'polypeptide(L)'
;KKRGSVSRLGVVGSSPNPNKKKETIVCCNPGGEENWDRIRKASGSEGPFIVLNNAYSTTYGLGNKRADYEEAYYVKRISKGWIYRSFPGPWEAYLERPDCKVELLKSYRTKPELRECAELVRTESFKRFAINNDRWTSGFGGRL
;
A
#
# COMPACT_ATOMS: atom_id res chain seq x y z
N LYS A 1 0.17 27.58 4.71
CA LYS A 1 0.15 26.52 3.65
C LYS A 1 -1.26 25.92 3.60
N LYS A 2 -2.04 26.23 2.56
CA LYS A 2 -3.42 25.75 2.36
C LYS A 2 -3.44 24.23 2.19
N ARG A 3 -4.14 23.52 3.08
CA ARG A 3 -4.43 22.09 2.93
C ARG A 3 -5.51 21.93 1.86
N GLY A 4 -5.33 20.92 1.00
CA GLY A 4 -6.15 20.66 -0.17
C GLY A 4 -7.66 20.65 0.11
N SER A 5 -8.41 21.14 -0.87
CA SER A 5 -9.87 21.13 -0.90
C SER A 5 -10.39 19.71 -0.76
N VAL A 6 -11.14 19.44 0.31
CA VAL A 6 -12.04 18.29 0.36
C VAL A 6 -13.23 18.66 -0.52
N SER A 7 -13.18 18.30 -1.78
CA SER A 7 -14.28 18.51 -2.72
C SER A 7 -15.45 17.61 -2.33
N ARG A 8 -16.35 18.13 -1.47
CA ARG A 8 -17.67 17.53 -1.26
C ARG A 8 -18.51 17.81 -2.50
N LEU A 9 -18.64 16.83 -3.39
CA LEU A 9 -19.78 16.78 -4.32
C LEU A 9 -21.00 16.30 -3.53
N GLY A 10 -21.55 17.21 -2.73
CA GLY A 10 -22.72 17.00 -1.90
C GLY A 10 -23.10 18.32 -1.29
N VAL A 11 -24.21 18.89 -1.75
CA VAL A 11 -24.78 20.16 -1.28
C VAL A 11 -24.87 20.10 0.25
N VAL A 12 -24.07 20.93 0.93
CA VAL A 12 -24.15 21.11 2.38
C VAL A 12 -25.47 21.82 2.67
N GLY A 13 -26.46 21.07 3.13
CA GLY A 13 -27.77 21.62 3.51
C GLY A 13 -29.00 20.78 3.14
N SER A 14 -28.86 19.65 2.45
CA SER A 14 -30.02 18.78 2.18
C SER A 14 -30.38 17.93 3.41
N SER A 15 -31.70 17.83 3.66
CA SER A 15 -32.39 17.12 4.73
C SER A 15 -31.72 15.79 5.12
N PRO A 16 -31.83 15.34 6.39
CA PRO A 16 -31.23 14.10 6.84
C PRO A 16 -31.82 12.93 6.06
N ASN A 17 -31.12 12.51 5.01
CA ASN A 17 -31.51 11.39 4.19
C ASN A 17 -31.31 10.13 5.04
N PRO A 18 -32.35 9.33 5.36
CA PRO A 18 -32.21 8.13 6.19
C PRO A 18 -31.24 7.10 5.58
N ASN A 19 -30.97 7.20 4.27
CA ASN A 19 -29.95 6.42 3.57
C ASN A 19 -28.49 6.84 3.81
N LYS A 20 -28.23 8.02 4.42
CA LYS A 20 -26.87 8.49 4.72
C LYS A 20 -26.06 7.51 5.56
N LYS A 21 -26.74 6.73 6.41
CA LYS A 21 -26.07 5.75 7.29
C LYS A 21 -25.36 4.62 6.53
N LYS A 22 -25.67 4.36 5.26
CA LYS A 22 -25.08 3.25 4.48
C LYS A 22 -24.29 3.70 3.25
N GLU A 23 -23.99 4.99 3.13
CA GLU A 23 -23.24 5.52 1.99
C GLU A 23 -21.79 5.01 1.98
N THR A 24 -21.29 4.63 0.81
CA THR A 24 -19.87 4.30 0.65
C THR A 24 -19.07 5.59 0.63
N ILE A 25 -18.05 5.67 1.45
CA ILE A 25 -17.16 6.82 1.54
C ILE A 25 -15.86 6.46 0.80
N VAL A 26 -15.53 7.23 -0.24
CA VAL A 26 -14.26 7.09 -0.96
C VAL A 26 -13.40 8.31 -0.66
N CYS A 27 -12.26 8.09 0.00
CA CYS A 27 -11.32 9.13 0.37
C CYS A 27 -10.04 9.03 -0.45
N CYS A 28 -9.79 10.02 -1.29
CA CYS A 28 -8.55 10.12 -2.06
C CYS A 28 -7.51 10.91 -1.27
N ASN A 29 -6.38 10.27 -0.96
CA ASN A 29 -5.26 10.83 -0.20
C ASN A 29 -5.67 11.54 1.11
N PRO A 30 -6.30 10.82 2.06
CA PRO A 30 -6.78 11.41 3.32
C PRO A 30 -5.66 11.83 4.30
N GLY A 31 -4.38 11.71 3.92
CA GLY A 31 -3.26 11.87 4.81
C GLY A 31 -3.03 10.62 5.69
N GLY A 32 -2.25 10.79 6.76
CA GLY A 32 -1.94 9.73 7.70
C GLY A 32 -3.17 9.15 8.40
N GLU A 33 -3.00 7.92 8.92
CA GLU A 33 -4.04 7.12 9.58
C GLU A 33 -4.76 7.85 10.72
N GLU A 34 -4.09 8.82 11.37
CA GLU A 34 -4.65 9.64 12.45
C GLU A 34 -5.84 10.51 12.03
N ASN A 35 -6.00 10.76 10.73
CA ASN A 35 -7.10 11.56 10.20
C ASN A 35 -8.31 10.71 9.78
N TRP A 36 -8.15 9.41 9.60
CA TRP A 36 -9.17 8.56 9.00
C TRP A 36 -10.41 8.46 9.87
N ASP A 37 -10.25 8.30 11.19
CA ASP A 37 -11.39 8.27 12.12
C ASP A 37 -12.15 9.60 12.16
N ARG A 38 -11.44 10.73 12.02
CA ARG A 38 -12.08 12.04 11.95
C ARG A 38 -12.92 12.18 10.68
N ILE A 39 -12.41 11.70 9.54
CA ILE A 39 -13.13 11.72 8.26
C ILE A 39 -14.34 10.79 8.33
N ARG A 40 -14.18 9.57 8.86
CA ARG A 40 -15.26 8.61 9.05
C ARG A 40 -16.35 9.18 9.96
N LYS A 41 -15.99 9.74 11.12
CA LYS A 41 -16.95 10.42 12.02
C LYS A 41 -17.66 11.59 11.35
N ALA A 42 -16.92 12.42 10.61
CA ALA A 42 -17.50 13.58 9.91
C ALA A 42 -18.47 13.20 8.77
N SER A 43 -18.32 12.00 8.21
CA SER A 43 -19.24 11.49 7.19
C SER A 43 -20.60 11.07 7.78
N GLY A 44 -20.63 10.60 9.03
CA GLY A 44 -21.81 10.02 9.66
C GLY A 44 -22.32 8.73 9.02
N SER A 45 -21.58 8.13 8.09
CA SER A 45 -21.93 6.86 7.45
C SER A 45 -21.25 5.67 8.13
N GLU A 46 -22.00 4.57 8.25
CA GLU A 46 -21.56 3.25 8.70
C GLU A 46 -21.23 2.34 7.50
N GLY A 47 -21.37 2.83 6.27
CA GLY A 47 -21.04 2.12 5.03
C GLY A 47 -19.54 1.91 4.82
N PRO A 48 -19.15 1.22 3.73
CA PRO A 48 -17.75 0.94 3.41
C PRO A 48 -16.92 2.22 3.33
N PHE A 49 -15.73 2.19 3.92
CA PHE A 49 -14.80 3.32 3.91
C PHE A 49 -13.55 2.93 3.14
N ILE A 50 -13.42 3.49 1.94
CA ILE A 50 -12.37 3.16 0.97
C ILE A 50 -11.35 4.29 0.97
N VAL A 51 -10.08 3.95 1.18
CA VAL A 51 -8.96 4.88 1.12
C VAL A 51 -8.15 4.61 -0.14
N LEU A 52 -8.00 5.63 -0.98
CA LEU A 52 -7.22 5.59 -2.21
C LEU A 52 -5.98 6.46 -2.08
N ASN A 53 -4.86 6.02 -2.66
CA ASN A 53 -3.62 6.78 -2.76
C ASN A 53 -3.14 7.39 -1.44
N ASN A 54 -3.20 6.63 -0.34
CA ASN A 54 -2.57 7.08 0.89
C ASN A 54 -1.04 7.12 0.70
N ALA A 55 -0.52 8.34 0.48
CA ALA A 55 0.91 8.57 0.32
C ALA A 55 1.70 8.43 1.65
N TYR A 56 1.00 8.43 2.79
CA TYR A 56 1.60 8.35 4.10
C TYR A 56 1.60 6.91 4.60
N SER A 57 2.66 6.17 4.30
CA SER A 57 2.98 4.95 5.04
C SER A 57 3.42 5.36 6.44
N THR A 58 2.51 5.28 7.42
CA THR A 58 2.80 5.55 8.85
C THR A 58 3.68 4.46 9.48
N THR A 59 4.06 3.47 8.69
CA THR A 59 4.74 2.26 9.10
C THR A 59 5.93 2.00 8.17
N TYR A 60 7.00 1.48 8.76
CA TYR A 60 8.10 0.89 7.99
C TYR A 60 7.70 -0.46 7.36
N GLY A 61 6.58 -1.05 7.76
CA GLY A 61 6.09 -2.35 7.30
C GLY A 61 5.40 -2.32 5.93
N LEU A 62 4.56 -3.31 5.68
CA LEU A 62 3.67 -3.32 4.51
C LEU A 62 2.41 -2.55 4.83
N GLY A 63 2.10 -1.55 4.01
CA GLY A 63 0.88 -0.75 4.10
C GLY A 63 0.63 -0.16 5.49
N ASN A 64 -0.63 -0.22 5.89
CA ASN A 64 -1.19 0.45 7.05
C ASN A 64 -1.11 -0.46 8.31
N LYS A 65 -1.06 0.16 9.49
CA LYS A 65 -0.93 -0.51 10.81
C LYS A 65 -2.27 -1.00 11.36
N ARG A 66 -3.38 -0.52 10.81
CA ARG A 66 -4.70 -0.71 11.36
C ARG A 66 -5.28 -2.05 10.92
N ALA A 67 -5.66 -2.89 11.88
CA ALA A 67 -6.24 -4.20 11.61
C ALA A 67 -7.66 -4.14 10.99
N ASP A 68 -8.36 -3.01 11.11
CA ASP A 68 -9.69 -2.78 10.51
C ASP A 68 -9.63 -2.41 9.02
N TYR A 69 -8.43 -2.32 8.43
CA TYR A 69 -8.23 -1.96 7.04
C TYR A 69 -7.44 -3.03 6.28
N GLU A 70 -7.97 -3.40 5.12
CA GLU A 70 -7.37 -4.35 4.22
C GLU A 70 -6.76 -3.64 3.00
N GLU A 71 -5.51 -3.93 2.66
CA GLU A 71 -4.92 -3.43 1.41
C GLU A 71 -5.54 -4.13 0.20
N ALA A 72 -6.49 -3.47 -0.45
CA ALA A 72 -7.16 -3.99 -1.64
C ALA A 72 -6.24 -4.03 -2.87
N TYR A 73 -5.43 -2.99 -3.07
CA TYR A 73 -4.42 -2.93 -4.12
C TYR A 73 -3.12 -2.39 -3.54
N TYR A 74 -2.03 -3.12 -3.71
CA TYR A 74 -0.75 -2.79 -3.11
C TYR A 74 0.38 -3.03 -4.10
N VAL A 75 1.23 -2.03 -4.26
CA VAL A 75 2.49 -2.16 -4.99
C VAL A 75 3.56 -1.40 -4.20
N LYS A 76 4.59 -2.11 -3.76
CA LYS A 76 5.75 -1.49 -3.08
C LYS A 76 7.03 -1.98 -3.70
N ARG A 77 7.90 -1.03 -4.05
CA ARG A 77 9.28 -1.31 -4.44
C ARG A 77 10.06 -1.75 -3.20
N ILE A 78 10.83 -2.83 -3.35
CA ILE A 78 11.81 -3.28 -2.36
C ILE A 78 13.17 -3.48 -3.02
N SER A 79 14.21 -3.68 -2.21
CA SER A 79 15.54 -3.99 -2.76
C SER A 79 15.46 -5.23 -3.65
N LYS A 80 15.85 -5.06 -4.92
CA LYS A 80 15.89 -6.10 -5.97
C LYS A 80 14.52 -6.66 -6.40
N GLY A 81 13.39 -6.01 -6.08
CA GLY A 81 12.10 -6.54 -6.49
C GLY A 81 10.88 -5.75 -6.03
N TRP A 82 9.74 -6.41 -5.96
CA TRP A 82 8.44 -5.81 -5.67
C TRP A 82 7.62 -6.66 -4.73
N ILE A 83 6.73 -6.01 -3.98
CA ILE A 83 5.65 -6.65 -3.26
C ILE A 83 4.35 -6.16 -3.88
N TYR A 84 3.50 -7.10 -4.26
CA TYR A 84 2.26 -6.86 -4.97
C TYR A 84 1.09 -7.52 -4.25
N ARG A 85 -0.08 -6.91 -4.38
CA ARG A 85 -1.35 -7.55 -4.06
C ARG A 85 -2.49 -6.93 -4.85
N SER A 86 -3.41 -7.78 -5.29
CA SER A 86 -4.75 -7.40 -5.73
C SER A 86 -5.79 -8.28 -5.03
N PHE A 87 -6.47 -7.73 -4.03
CA PHE A 87 -7.54 -8.40 -3.28
C PHE A 87 -8.66 -8.87 -4.22
N PRO A 88 -9.27 -10.05 -4.00
CA PRO A 88 -9.06 -10.99 -2.88
C PRO A 88 -7.83 -11.91 -3.03
N GLY A 89 -6.97 -11.65 -3.99
CA GLY A 89 -5.75 -12.42 -4.24
C GLY A 89 -4.71 -12.34 -3.11
N PRO A 90 -3.73 -13.25 -3.15
CA PRO A 90 -2.67 -13.33 -2.16
C PRO A 90 -1.72 -12.13 -2.25
N TRP A 91 -0.88 -12.00 -1.24
CA TRP A 91 0.30 -11.16 -1.31
C TRP A 91 1.39 -11.87 -2.10
N GLU A 92 2.13 -11.15 -2.92
CA GLU A 92 3.09 -11.74 -3.85
C GLU A 92 4.42 -10.99 -3.78
N ALA A 93 5.51 -11.74 -3.66
CA ALA A 93 6.87 -11.21 -3.70
C ALA A 93 7.51 -11.53 -5.05
N TYR A 94 7.90 -10.49 -5.77
CA TYR A 94 8.50 -10.57 -7.10
C TYR A 94 9.97 -10.18 -7.07
N LEU A 95 10.80 -10.94 -7.77
CA LEU A 95 12.19 -10.63 -8.08
C LEU A 95 12.27 -9.79 -9.35
N GLU A 96 13.04 -8.70 -9.31
CA GLU A 96 13.43 -7.95 -10.51
C GLU A 96 14.74 -8.53 -11.06
N ARG A 97 14.67 -8.99 -12.30
CA ARG A 97 15.78 -9.56 -13.04
C ARG A 97 16.61 -8.48 -13.76
N PRO A 98 17.84 -8.79 -14.19
CA PRO A 98 18.69 -7.87 -14.96
C PRO A 98 18.11 -7.36 -16.27
N ASP A 99 17.21 -8.12 -16.89
CA ASP A 99 16.49 -7.78 -18.12
C ASP A 99 15.23 -6.92 -17.88
N CYS A 100 15.10 -6.34 -16.67
CA CYS A 100 13.95 -5.56 -16.21
C CYS A 100 12.62 -6.33 -16.16
N LYS A 101 12.65 -7.67 -16.32
CA LYS A 101 11.47 -8.51 -16.12
C LYS A 101 11.27 -8.79 -14.63
N VAL A 102 10.03 -9.10 -14.27
CA VAL A 102 9.66 -9.50 -12.91
C VAL A 102 9.28 -10.98 -12.89
N GLU A 103 9.71 -11.67 -11.85
CA GLU A 103 9.46 -13.11 -11.63
C GLU A 103 8.85 -13.31 -10.25
N LEU A 104 7.72 -14.04 -10.16
CA LEU A 104 7.09 -14.36 -8.89
C LEU A 104 7.96 -15.38 -8.13
N LEU A 105 8.37 -15.05 -6.91
CA LEU A 105 9.13 -15.97 -6.05
C LEU A 105 8.24 -16.71 -5.06
N LYS A 106 7.28 -16.01 -4.43
CA LYS A 106 6.44 -16.58 -3.38
C LYS A 106 5.12 -15.83 -3.27
N SER A 107 4.05 -16.58 -3.02
CA SER A 107 2.73 -16.06 -2.67
C SER A 107 2.43 -16.35 -1.20
N TYR A 108 1.75 -15.42 -0.54
CA TYR A 108 1.40 -15.47 0.87
C TYR A 108 -0.11 -15.25 1.01
N ARG A 109 -0.77 -16.16 1.74
CA ARG A 109 -2.21 -16.05 2.00
C ARG A 109 -2.53 -14.87 2.91
N THR A 110 -1.70 -14.63 3.91
CA THR A 110 -1.80 -13.52 4.86
C THR A 110 -0.74 -12.47 4.56
N LYS A 111 -0.95 -11.24 5.03
CA LYS A 111 0.00 -10.15 4.91
C LYS A 111 1.35 -10.54 5.52
N PRO A 112 2.44 -10.64 4.73
CA PRO A 112 3.75 -10.99 5.25
C PRO A 112 4.42 -9.78 5.89
N GLU A 113 5.51 -10.01 6.62
CA GLU A 113 6.37 -8.93 7.10
C GLU A 113 7.24 -8.41 5.96
N LEU A 114 7.47 -7.08 5.92
CA LEU A 114 8.33 -6.47 4.89
C LEU A 114 9.72 -7.11 4.89
N ARG A 115 10.27 -7.37 6.08
CA ARG A 115 11.59 -7.98 6.24
C ARG A 115 11.65 -9.36 5.59
N GLU A 116 10.63 -10.19 5.77
CA GLU A 116 10.58 -11.54 5.21
C GLU A 116 10.63 -11.49 3.68
N CYS A 117 9.77 -10.67 3.06
CA CYS A 117 9.75 -10.52 1.61
C CYS A 117 11.06 -9.95 1.06
N ALA A 118 11.62 -8.93 1.74
CA ALA A 118 12.87 -8.30 1.34
C ALA A 118 14.06 -9.27 1.42
N GLU A 119 14.13 -10.08 2.48
CA GLU A 119 15.19 -11.07 2.68
C GLU A 119 15.11 -12.19 1.63
N LEU A 120 13.90 -12.70 1.35
CA LEU A 120 13.68 -13.69 0.29
C LEU A 120 14.16 -13.18 -1.08
N VAL A 121 13.65 -12.02 -1.51
CA VAL A 121 13.95 -11.45 -2.83
C VAL A 121 15.43 -11.12 -2.97
N ARG A 122 16.03 -10.55 -1.91
CA ARG A 122 17.45 -10.20 -1.89
C ARG A 122 18.34 -11.45 -1.97
N THR A 123 18.02 -12.49 -1.20
CA THR A 123 18.79 -13.75 -1.20
C THR A 123 18.74 -14.43 -2.55
N GLU A 124 17.55 -14.52 -3.15
CA GLU A 124 17.38 -15.15 -4.46
C GLU A 124 18.08 -14.35 -5.57
N SER A 125 18.00 -13.02 -5.50
CA SER A 125 18.75 -12.12 -6.37
C SER A 125 20.26 -12.37 -6.30
N PHE A 126 20.84 -12.45 -5.10
CA PHE A 126 22.28 -12.66 -4.95
C PHE A 126 22.70 -14.02 -5.46
N LYS A 127 21.95 -15.07 -5.12
CA LYS A 127 22.23 -16.43 -5.58
C LYS A 127 22.29 -16.51 -7.11
N ARG A 128 21.42 -15.80 -7.82
CA ARG A 128 21.33 -15.87 -9.28
C ARG A 128 22.20 -14.86 -10.02
N PHE A 129 22.40 -13.66 -9.46
CA PHE A 129 22.90 -12.51 -10.22
C PHE A 129 24.09 -11.78 -9.56
N ALA A 130 24.58 -12.23 -8.40
CA ALA A 130 25.68 -11.54 -7.69
C ALA A 130 26.96 -11.44 -8.52
N ILE A 131 27.25 -12.39 -9.42
CA ILE A 131 28.50 -12.35 -10.21
C ILE A 131 28.43 -11.31 -11.35
N ASN A 132 27.22 -10.95 -11.80
CA ASN A 132 27.05 -10.24 -13.07
C ASN A 132 26.70 -8.75 -12.94
N ASN A 133 26.57 -8.18 -11.73
CA ASN A 133 26.14 -6.78 -11.66
C ASN A 133 26.25 -6.06 -10.29
N ASP A 134 26.80 -4.85 -10.31
CA ASP A 134 26.95 -3.95 -9.16
C ASP A 134 25.61 -3.51 -8.54
N ARG A 135 24.56 -3.40 -9.37
CA ARG A 135 23.20 -3.14 -8.89
C ARG A 135 22.58 -4.38 -8.21
N TRP A 136 23.22 -5.54 -8.21
CA TRP A 136 22.72 -6.79 -7.61
C TRP A 136 23.73 -7.44 -6.66
N THR A 137 24.84 -6.79 -6.33
CA THR A 137 25.78 -7.16 -5.25
C THR A 137 25.57 -6.31 -3.99
N SER A 138 26.11 -6.75 -2.86
CA SER A 138 26.16 -5.96 -1.62
C SER A 138 27.51 -5.25 -1.53
N GLY A 139 27.51 -3.95 -1.85
CA GLY A 139 28.65 -3.08 -1.58
C GLY A 139 29.49 -2.72 -2.80
N PHE A 140 28.92 -1.88 -3.66
CA PHE A 140 29.59 -0.72 -4.25
C PHE A 140 28.53 0.39 -4.34
N GLY A 141 28.94 1.63 -4.03
CA GLY A 141 28.11 2.65 -3.40
C GLY A 141 26.92 3.18 -4.20
N GLY A 142 25.89 3.60 -3.45
CA GLY A 142 24.80 4.41 -3.96
C GLY A 142 23.48 4.10 -3.27
N ARG A 143 23.20 4.78 -2.16
CA ARG A 143 21.82 4.98 -1.70
C ARG A 143 21.02 5.59 -2.86
N LEU A 144 19.96 4.92 -3.30
CA LEU A 144 18.80 5.57 -3.89
C LEU A 144 17.74 5.70 -2.79
#